data_AF-A0A6J1P4S4-F1
#
_entry.id   AF-A0A6J1P4S4-F1
#
_cell.length_a   1.000
_cell.length_b   1.000
_cell.length_c   1.000
_cell.angle_alpha   90.00
_cell.angle_beta   90.00
_cell.angle_gamma   90.00
#
_symmetry.space_group_name_H-M   'P 1'
#
loop_
_entity.id
_entity.type
_entity.pdbx_description
1 polymer ?
#
loop_
_entity_poly.entity_id
_entity_poly.type
_entity_poly.pdbx_seq_one_letter_code
_entity_poly.pdbx_strand_id
1 'polypeptide(L)'
;MSFKKQRSNKKQIEVLVEFMSTHNHLATGEFTGPLGGKRADSQWQTLKEMLKEYGPDRSINQWKQTWKDIKKNSRSENAASSRARHTTGNYVNVPVVSDITNKVLSIIGQEASTGIGPEETEIGPYSIDERLKQRNELLSEQNNLLREQNTHLRSRNKIKRNRFTHRFF
;
A
#
# COMPACT_ATOMS: atom_id res chain seq x y z
N MET A 1 22.38 16.07 6.21
CA MET A 1 22.00 15.32 7.43
C MET A 1 21.40 13.99 7.01
N SER A 2 22.07 12.87 7.31
CA SER A 2 21.55 11.53 7.03
C SER A 2 20.59 11.13 8.14
N PHE A 3 19.29 11.02 7.84
CA PHE A 3 18.31 10.48 8.78
C PHE A 3 18.64 9.00 8.99
N LYS A 4 19.20 8.64 10.16
CA LYS A 4 19.45 7.24 10.52
C LYS A 4 18.13 6.47 10.41
N LYS A 5 18.09 5.45 9.54
CA LYS A 5 16.92 4.57 9.36
C LYS A 5 16.68 3.83 10.67
N GLN A 6 15.71 4.28 11.46
CA GLN A 6 15.38 3.62 12.72
C GLN A 6 14.80 2.23 12.44
N ARG A 7 15.43 1.22 13.04
CA ARG A 7 15.01 -0.18 12.92
C ARG A 7 13.73 -0.39 13.72
N SER A 8 12.81 -1.18 13.17
CA SER A 8 11.58 -1.58 13.86
C SER A 8 11.94 -2.38 15.11
N ASN A 9 11.24 -2.14 16.22
CA ASN A 9 11.39 -2.95 17.41
C ASN A 9 10.81 -4.36 17.17
N LYS A 10 11.38 -5.40 17.79
CA LYS A 10 10.87 -6.78 17.70
C LYS A 10 9.39 -6.85 18.12
N LYS A 11 9.02 -6.15 19.19
CA LYS A 11 7.63 -6.07 19.67
C LYS A 11 6.68 -5.46 18.63
N GLN A 12 7.13 -4.42 17.91
CA GLN A 12 6.35 -3.82 16.83
C GLN A 12 6.14 -4.79 15.66
N ILE A 13 7.13 -5.64 15.35
CA ILE A 13 6.99 -6.67 14.31
C ILE A 13 5.99 -7.74 14.74
N GLU A 14 6.03 -8.19 16.00
CA GLU A 14 5.07 -9.16 16.54
C GLU A 14 3.63 -8.64 16.44
N VAL A 15 3.38 -7.42 16.93
CA VAL A 15 2.06 -6.75 16.86
C VAL A 15 1.61 -6.56 15.41
N LEU A 16 2.52 -6.18 14.51
CA LEU A 16 2.23 -6.04 13.08
C LEU A 16 1.75 -7.37 12.48
N VAL A 17 2.47 -8.45 12.74
CA VAL A 17 2.14 -9.78 12.19
C VAL A 17 0.84 -10.31 12.80
N GLU A 18 0.60 -10.06 14.09
CA GLU A 18 -0.66 -10.40 14.74
C GLU A 18 -1.85 -9.64 14.14
N PHE A 19 -1.71 -8.33 13.93
CA PHE A 19 -2.75 -7.54 13.29
C PHE A 19 -3.06 -8.02 11.87
N MET A 20 -2.03 -8.39 11.11
CA MET A 20 -2.16 -8.97 9.78
C MET A 20 -2.84 -10.35 9.80
N SER A 21 -2.64 -11.15 10.86
CA SER A 21 -3.34 -12.44 11.00
C SER A 21 -4.83 -12.28 11.22
N THR A 22 -5.25 -11.23 11.94
CA THR A 22 -6.67 -10.93 12.15
C THR A 22 -7.31 -10.27 10.93
N HIS A 23 -6.54 -9.48 10.17
CA HIS A 23 -7.02 -8.72 9.02
C HIS A 23 -6.44 -9.27 7.71
N ASN A 24 -6.85 -10.47 7.31
CA ASN A 24 -6.29 -11.14 6.14
C ASN A 24 -6.39 -10.29 4.84
N HIS A 25 -7.51 -9.60 4.61
CA HIS A 25 -7.68 -8.70 3.47
C HIS A 25 -6.62 -7.58 3.41
N LEU A 26 -6.18 -7.08 4.57
CA LEU A 26 -5.10 -6.10 4.66
C LEU A 26 -3.74 -6.73 4.34
N ALA A 27 -3.55 -7.95 4.79
CA ALA A 27 -2.31 -8.70 4.63
C ALA A 27 -2.06 -9.12 3.17
N THR A 28 -3.11 -9.58 2.49
CA THR A 28 -3.12 -9.95 1.06
C THR A 28 -3.18 -8.73 0.16
N GLY A 29 -3.80 -7.63 0.61
CA GLY A 29 -4.04 -6.43 -0.20
C GLY A 29 -5.28 -6.55 -1.09
N GLU A 30 -6.11 -7.56 -0.84
CA GLU A 30 -7.35 -7.82 -1.57
C GLU A 30 -8.48 -6.94 -1.02
N PHE A 31 -8.45 -5.67 -1.39
CA PHE A 31 -9.58 -4.78 -1.17
C PHE A 31 -10.38 -4.61 -2.46
N THR A 32 -11.47 -5.36 -2.57
CA THR A 32 -12.35 -5.29 -3.73
C THR A 32 -13.34 -4.13 -3.60
N GLY A 33 -13.52 -3.37 -4.68
CA GLY A 33 -14.58 -2.38 -4.85
C GLY A 33 -14.19 -0.91 -4.59
N PRO A 34 -15.12 0.04 -4.82
CA PRO A 34 -14.84 1.49 -4.88
C PRO A 34 -14.34 2.09 -3.56
N LEU A 35 -14.70 1.47 -2.43
CA LEU A 35 -14.29 1.91 -1.08
C LEU A 35 -13.11 1.11 -0.53
N GLY A 36 -12.56 0.18 -1.30
CA GLY A 36 -11.49 -0.71 -0.86
C GLY A 36 -10.25 0.05 -0.39
N GLY A 37 -9.80 1.04 -1.18
CA GLY A 37 -8.66 1.88 -0.83
C GLY A 37 -8.86 2.66 0.47
N LYS A 38 -10.05 3.22 0.70
CA LYS A 38 -10.36 3.96 1.94
C LYS A 38 -10.36 3.04 3.17
N ARG A 39 -10.92 1.83 3.04
CA ARG A 39 -10.91 0.82 4.12
C ARG A 39 -9.50 0.37 4.45
N ALA A 40 -8.68 0.11 3.43
CA ALA A 40 -7.28 -0.25 3.58
C ALA A 40 -6.51 0.85 4.31
N ASP A 41 -6.65 2.10 3.86
CA ASP A 41 -5.95 3.23 4.47
C ASP A 41 -6.40 3.46 5.92
N SER A 42 -7.69 3.28 6.23
CA SER A 42 -8.20 3.34 7.61
C SER A 42 -7.57 2.26 8.50
N GLN A 43 -7.48 1.02 8.03
CA GLN A 43 -6.87 -0.07 8.81
C GLN A 43 -5.37 0.15 9.02
N TRP A 44 -4.67 0.70 8.02
CA TRP A 44 -3.27 1.10 8.16
C TRP A 44 -3.07 2.25 9.17
N GLN A 45 -4.02 3.18 9.29
CA GLN A 45 -3.98 4.23 10.32
C GLN A 45 -4.15 3.64 11.72
N THR A 46 -5.17 2.80 11.93
CA THR A 46 -5.39 2.11 13.22
C THR A 46 -4.15 1.31 13.63
N LEU A 47 -3.56 0.56 12.70
CA LEU A 47 -2.34 -0.19 12.95
C LEU A 47 -1.16 0.72 13.31
N LYS A 48 -1.01 1.86 12.65
CA LYS A 48 0.04 2.83 12.99
C LYS A 48 -0.11 3.34 14.42
N GLU A 49 -1.34 3.66 14.84
CA GLU A 49 -1.65 4.12 16.19
C GLU A 49 -1.29 3.05 17.23
N MET A 50 -1.68 1.79 17.00
CA MET A 50 -1.28 0.67 17.86
C MET A 50 0.24 0.52 17.94
N LEU A 51 0.95 0.55 16.81
CA LEU A 51 2.41 0.36 16.77
C LEU A 51 3.20 1.50 17.41
N LYS A 52 2.60 2.70 17.47
CA LYS A 52 3.18 3.87 18.13
C LYS A 52 3.27 3.69 19.64
N GLU A 53 2.37 2.93 20.26
CA GLU A 53 2.43 2.64 21.71
C GLU A 53 3.65 1.79 22.08
N TYR A 54 4.10 0.93 21.18
CA TYR A 54 5.20 -0.03 21.44
C TYR A 54 6.58 0.47 21.01
N GLY A 55 6.70 1.66 20.42
CA GLY A 55 7.99 2.17 19.99
C GLY A 55 7.95 3.35 19.03
N PRO A 56 8.99 3.52 18.20
CA PRO A 56 9.14 4.71 17.37
C PRO A 56 8.02 4.86 16.35
N ASP A 57 7.55 6.09 16.19
CA ASP A 57 6.58 6.46 15.17
C ASP A 57 7.21 6.34 13.78
N ARG A 58 6.48 5.70 12.86
CA ARG A 58 6.88 5.47 11.48
C ARG A 58 5.69 5.73 10.57
N SER A 59 5.96 6.20 9.37
CA SER A 59 4.89 6.50 8.41
C SER A 59 4.23 5.20 7.92
N ILE A 60 2.97 5.30 7.48
CA ILE A 60 2.25 4.15 6.90
C ILE A 60 3.03 3.54 5.74
N ASN A 61 3.69 4.35 4.91
CA ASN A 61 4.50 3.85 3.80
C ASN A 61 5.69 3.01 4.30
N GLN A 62 6.31 3.39 5.42
CA GLN A 62 7.37 2.59 6.04
C GLN A 62 6.85 1.28 6.61
N TRP A 63 5.64 1.26 7.18
CA TRP A 63 5.00 0.03 7.66
C TRP A 63 4.58 -0.90 6.52
N LYS A 64 4.00 -0.35 5.45
CA LYS A 64 3.72 -1.08 4.20
C LYS A 64 4.98 -1.72 3.64
N GLN A 65 6.09 -0.97 3.58
CA GLN A 65 7.38 -1.53 3.15
C GLN A 65 7.89 -2.61 4.10
N THR A 66 7.80 -2.38 5.41
CA THR A 66 8.21 -3.37 6.42
C THR A 66 7.42 -4.67 6.27
N TRP A 67 6.12 -4.59 6.01
CA TRP A 67 5.29 -5.77 5.73
C TRP A 67 5.73 -6.50 4.45
N LYS A 68 6.04 -5.77 3.37
CA LYS A 68 6.61 -6.36 2.15
C LYS A 68 7.92 -7.10 2.44
N ASP A 69 8.82 -6.47 3.19
CA ASP A 69 10.13 -7.04 3.55
C ASP A 69 9.96 -8.30 4.42
N ILE A 70 9.01 -8.30 5.38
CA ILE A 70 8.67 -9.47 6.19
C ILE A 70 8.19 -10.62 5.29
N LYS A 71 7.23 -10.38 4.39
CA LYS A 71 6.76 -11.41 3.45
C LYS A 71 7.89 -11.99 2.60
N LYS A 72 8.78 -11.13 2.06
CA LYS A 72 9.92 -11.54 1.26
C LYS A 72 10.91 -12.40 2.06
N ASN A 73 11.26 -11.97 3.26
CA ASN A 73 12.17 -12.71 4.14
C ASN A 73 11.57 -14.06 4.53
N SER A 74 10.28 -14.09 4.89
CA SER A 74 9.57 -15.32 5.24
C SER A 74 9.54 -16.33 4.09
N ARG A 75 9.30 -15.88 2.85
CA ARG A 75 9.40 -16.75 1.66
C ARG A 75 10.81 -17.26 1.43
N SER A 76 11.81 -16.40 1.55
CA SER A 76 13.23 -16.76 1.36
C SER A 76 13.69 -17.80 2.38
N GLU A 77 13.33 -17.61 3.64
CA GLU A 77 13.63 -18.53 4.74
C GLU A 77 12.97 -19.90 4.52
N ASN A 78 11.69 -19.92 4.12
CA ASN A 78 10.99 -21.16 3.79
C ASN A 78 11.60 -21.86 2.58
N ALA A 79 11.96 -21.11 1.54
CA ALA A 79 12.60 -21.65 0.35
C ALA A 79 13.99 -22.23 0.67
N ALA A 80 14.76 -21.59 1.55
CA ALA A 80 16.04 -22.09 2.01
C ALA A 80 15.87 -23.40 2.82
N SER A 81 14.90 -23.44 3.74
CA SER A 81 14.57 -24.64 4.51
C SER A 81 14.10 -25.78 3.62
N SER A 82 13.21 -25.49 2.66
CA SER A 82 12.74 -26.45 1.67
C SER A 82 13.88 -26.99 0.80
N ARG A 83 14.74 -26.14 0.24
CA ARG A 83 15.90 -26.58 -0.56
C ARG A 83 16.84 -27.50 0.23
N ALA A 84 17.14 -27.14 1.48
CA ALA A 84 17.96 -27.97 2.35
C ALA A 84 17.31 -29.35 2.59
N ARG A 85 16.00 -29.39 2.78
CA ARG A 85 15.24 -30.63 3.01
C ARG A 85 15.17 -31.56 1.79
N HIS A 86 15.17 -31.00 0.58
CA HIS A 86 15.12 -31.77 -0.68
C HIS A 86 16.52 -32.12 -1.24
N THR A 87 17.60 -31.65 -0.60
CA THR A 87 18.95 -32.00 -1.02
C THR A 87 19.26 -33.44 -0.62
N THR A 88 19.38 -34.32 -1.62
CA THR A 88 19.65 -35.75 -1.39
C THR A 88 21.12 -36.01 -1.70
N GLY A 89 21.88 -36.55 -0.76
CA GLY A 89 23.28 -36.99 -0.99
C GLY A 89 24.34 -36.38 -0.07
N ASN A 90 24.02 -35.34 0.70
CA ASN A 90 24.90 -34.80 1.76
C ASN A 90 24.05 -34.37 2.97
N TYR A 91 24.58 -34.53 4.19
CA TYR A 91 23.95 -33.95 5.37
C TYR A 91 23.99 -32.42 5.27
N VAL A 92 22.82 -31.80 5.13
CA VAL A 92 22.67 -30.34 5.15
C VAL A 92 21.91 -29.97 6.41
N ASN A 93 22.46 -29.08 7.23
CA ASN A 93 21.73 -28.52 8.36
C ASN A 93 20.52 -27.74 7.84
N VAL A 94 19.31 -28.23 8.10
CA VAL A 94 18.07 -27.58 7.68
C VAL A 94 17.85 -26.34 8.56
N PRO A 95 17.81 -25.13 7.98
CA PRO A 95 17.49 -23.93 8.75
C PRO A 95 16.10 -24.04 9.39
N VAL A 96 16.04 -23.79 10.71
CA VAL A 96 14.78 -23.70 11.45
C VAL A 96 14.06 -22.44 11.00
N VAL A 97 12.81 -22.61 10.56
CA VAL A 97 11.94 -21.50 10.15
C VAL A 97 11.37 -20.84 11.41
N SER A 98 11.55 -19.52 11.53
CA SER A 98 11.06 -18.69 12.62
C SER A 98 9.53 -18.74 12.76
N ASP A 99 9.04 -18.67 14.00
CA ASP A 99 7.60 -18.64 14.31
C ASP A 99 6.87 -17.50 13.59
N ILE A 100 7.52 -16.34 13.47
CA ILE A 100 6.99 -15.19 12.72
C ILE A 100 6.83 -15.58 11.25
N THR A 101 7.81 -16.27 10.68
CA THR A 101 7.77 -16.71 9.28
C THR A 101 6.66 -17.73 9.07
N ASN A 102 6.51 -18.71 9.94
CA ASN A 102 5.40 -19.68 9.86
C ASN A 102 4.03 -18.98 9.94
N LYS A 103 3.87 -17.99 10.83
CA LYS A 103 2.65 -17.21 10.95
C LYS A 103 2.37 -16.38 9.68
N VAL A 104 3.40 -15.73 9.12
CA VAL A 104 3.27 -14.97 7.87
C VAL A 104 2.88 -15.86 6.70
N LEU A 105 3.50 -17.03 6.56
CA LEU A 105 3.19 -18.01 5.51
C LEU A 105 1.76 -18.54 5.63
N SER A 106 1.25 -18.73 6.85
CA SER A 106 -0.14 -19.11 7.09
C SER A 106 -1.14 -18.04 6.64
N ILE A 107 -0.76 -16.75 6.67
CA ILE A 107 -1.62 -15.64 6.27
C ILE A 107 -1.64 -15.49 4.74
N ILE A 108 -0.48 -15.58 4.09
CA ILE A 108 -0.33 -15.28 2.65
C ILE A 108 -0.54 -16.50 1.73
N GLY A 109 -0.73 -17.69 2.29
CA GLY A 109 -0.81 -18.95 1.56
C GLY A 109 0.57 -19.56 1.27
N GLN A 110 0.64 -20.91 1.34
CA GLN A 110 1.88 -21.66 1.04
C GLN A 110 2.13 -21.80 -0.46
N GLU A 111 1.17 -21.51 -1.34
CA GLU A 111 1.36 -21.52 -2.80
C GLU A 111 2.48 -20.57 -3.28
N ALA A 112 2.86 -19.58 -2.47
CA ALA A 112 4.02 -18.74 -2.72
C ALA A 112 5.39 -19.43 -2.50
N SER A 113 5.40 -20.67 -2.01
CA SER A 113 6.61 -21.42 -1.66
C SER A 113 7.08 -22.42 -2.73
N THR A 114 6.20 -22.81 -3.66
CA THR A 114 6.48 -23.84 -4.67
C THR A 114 6.86 -23.22 -6.00
N GLY A 115 8.12 -22.76 -6.14
CA GLY A 115 8.88 -22.68 -7.41
C GLY A 115 8.38 -21.83 -8.59
N ILE A 116 7.10 -21.44 -8.61
CA ILE A 116 6.44 -20.53 -9.52
C ILE A 116 5.56 -19.69 -8.61
N GLY A 117 6.18 -18.89 -7.74
CA GLY A 117 5.44 -17.78 -7.16
C GLY A 117 5.02 -16.88 -8.32
N PRO A 118 3.80 -16.30 -8.35
CA PRO A 118 3.47 -15.31 -9.35
C PRO A 118 4.64 -14.32 -9.39
N GLU A 119 5.29 -14.23 -10.55
CA GLU A 119 6.24 -13.18 -10.88
C GLU A 119 5.69 -11.92 -10.25
N GLU A 120 6.48 -11.30 -9.36
CA GLU A 120 6.07 -10.20 -8.50
C GLU A 120 5.19 -9.27 -9.31
N THR A 121 3.88 -9.50 -9.26
CA THR A 121 2.98 -8.65 -9.99
C THR A 121 2.99 -7.46 -9.06
N GLU A 122 3.74 -6.43 -9.47
CA GLU A 122 3.73 -5.10 -8.88
C GLU A 122 2.30 -4.55 -8.73
N ILE A 123 1.35 -5.26 -9.32
CA ILE A 123 -0.08 -5.14 -9.26
C ILE A 123 -0.64 -6.03 -8.12
N GLY A 124 -0.55 -5.52 -6.89
CA GLY A 124 -1.78 -5.55 -6.10
C GLY A 124 -2.81 -4.70 -6.84
N PRO A 125 -4.12 -4.99 -6.82
CA PRO A 125 -5.14 -4.33 -7.65
C PRO A 125 -5.33 -2.82 -7.40
N TYR A 126 -4.38 -2.14 -6.76
CA TYR A 126 -4.24 -0.70 -6.73
C TYR A 126 -2.74 -0.34 -6.73
N SER A 127 -2.14 -0.29 -7.93
CA SER A 127 -0.81 0.29 -8.10
C SER A 127 -0.82 1.76 -7.64
N ILE A 128 0.24 2.18 -6.94
CA ILE A 128 0.42 3.57 -6.51
C ILE A 128 0.35 4.50 -7.73
N ASP A 129 0.83 4.03 -8.88
CA ASP A 129 0.82 4.76 -10.14
C ASP A 129 -0.60 4.99 -10.67
N GLU A 130 -1.49 4.01 -10.50
CA GLU A 130 -2.89 4.13 -10.90
C GLU A 130 -3.66 5.13 -10.04
N ARG A 131 -3.36 5.15 -8.73
CA ARG A 131 -3.92 6.15 -7.80
C ARG A 131 -3.42 7.56 -8.10
N LEU A 132 -2.14 7.70 -8.46
CA LEU A 132 -1.55 8.97 -8.89
C LEU A 132 -2.13 9.43 -10.23
N LYS A 133 -2.35 8.50 -11.16
CA LYS A 133 -2.98 8.76 -12.46
C LYS A 133 -4.42 9.27 -12.28
N GLN A 134 -5.25 8.56 -11.50
CA GLN A 134 -6.61 8.98 -11.17
C GLN A 134 -6.64 10.36 -10.50
N ARG A 135 -5.73 10.61 -9.54
CA ARG A 135 -5.62 11.93 -8.89
C ARG A 135 -5.27 13.04 -9.89
N ASN A 136 -4.32 12.79 -10.79
CA ASN A 136 -3.88 13.78 -11.76
C ASN A 136 -4.96 14.05 -12.83
N GLU A 137 -5.70 13.03 -13.25
CA GLU A 137 -6.87 13.17 -14.14
C GLU A 137 -7.96 14.04 -13.49
N LEU A 138 -8.35 13.74 -12.25
CA LEU A 138 -9.34 14.55 -11.52
C LEU A 138 -8.91 16.01 -11.34
N LEU A 139 -7.62 16.25 -11.09
CA LEU A 139 -7.08 17.61 -11.01
C LEU A 139 -7.14 18.33 -12.36
N SER A 140 -6.94 17.62 -13.47
CA SER A 140 -7.04 18.18 -14.82
C SER A 140 -8.49 18.56 -15.18
N GLU A 141 -9.45 17.71 -14.82
CA GLU A 141 -10.88 17.99 -15.00
C GLU A 141 -11.32 19.21 -14.20
N GLN A 142 -10.94 19.31 -12.93
CA GLN A 142 -11.27 20.49 -12.12
C GLN A 142 -10.71 21.78 -12.72
N ASN A 143 -9.48 21.76 -13.25
CA ASN A 143 -8.89 22.92 -13.89
C ASN A 143 -9.62 23.31 -15.18
N ASN A 144 -10.07 22.32 -15.97
CA ASN A 144 -10.86 22.58 -17.18
C ASN A 144 -12.23 23.19 -16.85
N LEU A 145 -12.93 22.66 -15.84
CA LEU A 145 -14.20 23.21 -15.37
C LEU A 145 -14.05 24.65 -14.87
N LEU A 146 -12.96 24.94 -14.14
CA LEU A 146 -12.67 26.29 -13.67
C LEU A 146 -12.42 27.26 -14.85
N ARG A 147 -11.76 26.79 -15.92
CA ARG A 147 -11.57 27.59 -17.14
C ARG A 147 -12.90 27.88 -17.83
N GLU A 148 -13.78 26.89 -17.96
CA GLU A 148 -15.11 27.06 -18.56
C GLU A 148 -16.01 28.00 -17.75
N GLN A 149 -16.01 27.90 -16.42
CA GLN A 149 -16.75 28.85 -15.59
C GLN A 149 -16.24 30.29 -15.81
N ASN A 150 -14.92 30.47 -15.89
CA ASN A 150 -14.33 31.78 -16.12
C ASN A 150 -14.67 32.35 -17.52
N THR A 151 -14.70 31.53 -18.57
CA THR A 151 -15.12 31.98 -19.89
C THR A 151 -16.60 32.36 -19.90
N HIS A 152 -17.45 31.55 -19.26
CA HIS A 152 -18.88 31.82 -19.15
C HIS A 152 -19.17 33.11 -18.35
N LEU A 153 -18.41 33.36 -17.27
CA LEU A 153 -18.51 34.60 -16.49
C LEU A 153 -18.08 35.82 -17.32
N ARG A 154 -17.00 35.71 -18.09
CA ARG A 154 -16.55 36.79 -19.01
C ARG A 154 -17.60 37.09 -20.08
N SER A 155 -18.22 36.07 -20.67
CA SER A 155 -19.32 36.23 -21.64
C SER A 155 -20.55 36.89 -21.01
N ARG A 156 -20.99 36.44 -19.82
CA ARG A 156 -22.10 37.08 -19.09
C ARG A 156 -21.80 38.55 -18.78
N ASN A 157 -20.58 38.88 -18.36
CA ASN A 157 -20.19 40.26 -18.06
C ASN A 157 -20.11 41.14 -19.31
N LYS A 158 -19.67 40.60 -20.45
CA LYS A 158 -19.68 41.30 -21.75
C LYS A 158 -21.12 41.61 -22.20
N ILE A 159 -22.04 40.66 -22.07
CA ILE A 159 -23.46 40.84 -22.39
C ILE A 159 -24.12 41.88 -21.48
N LYS A 160 -23.83 41.85 -20.17
CA LYS A 160 -24.33 42.85 -19.22
C LYS A 160 -23.82 44.26 -19.55
N ARG A 161 -22.54 44.41 -19.92
CA ARG A 161 -21.97 45.69 -20.36
C ARG A 161 -22.62 46.20 -21.65
N ASN A 162 -22.77 45.36 -22.68
CA ASN A 162 -23.41 45.76 -23.94
C ASN A 162 -24.91 46.11 -23.80
N ARG A 163 -25.63 45.48 -22.87
CA ARG A 163 -27.02 45.83 -22.55
C ARG A 163 -27.14 47.18 -21.83
N PHE A 164 -26.11 47.58 -21.10
CA PHE A 164 -26.09 48.88 -20.40
C PHE A 164 -25.79 50.03 -21.38
N THR A 165 -24.94 49.80 -22.39
CA THR A 165 -24.59 50.81 -23.40
C THR A 165 -25.71 51.09 -24.41
N HIS A 166 -26.63 50.16 -24.67
CA HIS A 166 -27.76 50.33 -25.59
C HIS A 166 -29.05 50.88 -24.95
N ARG A 167 -29.03 51.24 -23.66
CA ARG A 167 -30.21 51.76 -22.93
C ARG A 167 -30.20 53.28 -22.72
N PHE A 168 -29.18 53.96 -23.25
CA PHE A 168 -28.93 55.40 -23.09
C PHE A 168 -28.86 56.19 -24.41
N PHE A 169 -29.36 55.62 -25.51
CA PHE A 169 -29.66 56.33 -26.76
C PHE A 169 -31.12 56.08 -27.13
#